data_AF-A0AA86SQL1-F1
#
_entry.id   AF-A0AA86SQL1-F1
#
_cell.length_a   1.000
_cell.length_b   1.000
_cell.length_c   1.000
_cell.angle_alpha   90.00
_cell.angle_beta   90.00
_cell.angle_gamma   90.00
#
_symmetry.space_group_name_H-M   'P 1'
#
loop_
_entity.id
_entity.type
_entity.pdbx_description
1 polymer ?
#
loop_
_entity_poly.entity_id
_entity_poly.type
_entity_poly.pdbx_seq_one_letter_code
_entity_poly.pdbx_strand_id
1 'polypeptide(L)'
;MASVTPPSPFSLHFSTLSLKPKPHSFPSLFPKPLSKPRKLTINSIDVSKEDTTPSPMPTPTPEPASNPEPVPENLDPRRLEEKFAVLNTGIYECRSCGYKYDEAVGDPSYPIPPGFQFEKLPDDWRCPTCGAAQSFFESKSVQIAGFAQNQQYGLGGNSLTSGQKTVLIYGSLLLFFALFLGGYFLQ
;
A
#
# COMPACT_ATOMS: atom_id res chain seq x y z
N MET A 1 25.37 -59.63 -54.97
CA MET A 1 25.78 -58.65 -53.93
C MET A 1 24.51 -57.92 -53.53
N ALA A 2 23.70 -58.54 -52.67
CA ALA A 2 23.58 -58.32 -51.22
C ALA A 2 22.36 -57.43 -50.91
N SER A 3 21.23 -58.11 -50.66
CA SER A 3 19.94 -57.52 -50.31
C SER A 3 19.97 -56.97 -48.88
N VAL A 4 19.46 -55.74 -48.71
CA VAL A 4 19.42 -55.02 -47.44
C VAL A 4 18.20 -55.47 -46.63
N THR A 5 18.43 -56.11 -45.48
CA THR A 5 17.42 -56.30 -44.43
C THR A 5 17.57 -55.23 -43.35
N PRO A 6 16.48 -54.56 -42.91
CA PRO A 6 16.55 -53.57 -41.83
C PRO A 6 16.69 -54.27 -40.46
N PRO A 7 17.41 -53.65 -39.49
CA PRO A 7 17.55 -54.21 -38.15
C PRO A 7 16.30 -54.01 -37.29
N SER A 8 16.06 -54.95 -36.39
CA SER A 8 14.97 -55.00 -35.40
C SER A 8 15.06 -53.88 -34.35
N PRO A 9 13.94 -53.37 -33.82
CA PRO A 9 13.97 -52.35 -32.78
C PRO A 9 14.37 -52.95 -31.41
N PHE A 10 15.39 -52.36 -30.79
CA PHE A 10 15.77 -52.64 -29.40
C PHE A 10 14.69 -52.09 -28.45
N SER A 11 14.12 -52.96 -27.63
CA SER A 11 13.19 -52.60 -26.56
C SER A 11 13.98 -52.12 -25.35
N LEU A 12 13.86 -50.83 -25.00
CA LEU A 12 14.47 -50.26 -23.79
C LEU A 12 13.49 -50.44 -22.61
N HIS A 13 13.76 -51.43 -21.76
CA HIS A 13 13.13 -51.55 -20.45
C HIS A 13 13.76 -50.53 -19.49
N PHE A 14 13.04 -49.44 -19.20
CA PHE A 14 13.36 -48.55 -18.07
C PHE A 14 12.72 -49.11 -16.80
N SER A 15 13.54 -49.63 -15.89
CA SER A 15 13.13 -49.96 -14.52
C SER A 15 12.80 -48.67 -13.77
N THR A 16 11.52 -48.47 -13.45
CA THR A 16 11.08 -47.37 -12.59
C THR A 16 11.36 -47.70 -11.12
N LEU A 17 12.40 -47.09 -10.56
CA LEU A 17 12.63 -47.10 -9.11
C LEU A 17 11.56 -46.21 -8.44
N SER A 18 10.55 -46.85 -7.86
CA SER A 18 9.51 -46.18 -7.07
C SER A 18 10.06 -45.82 -5.68
N LEU A 19 10.58 -44.61 -5.53
CA LEU A 19 10.94 -44.05 -4.22
C LEU A 19 9.65 -43.61 -3.49
N LYS A 20 9.29 -44.35 -2.45
CA LYS A 20 8.15 -44.05 -1.59
C LYS A 20 8.59 -43.05 -0.51
N PRO A 21 8.02 -41.84 -0.42
CA PRO A 21 8.43 -40.87 0.59
C PRO A 21 8.00 -41.33 1.99
N LYS A 22 8.94 -41.26 2.94
CA LYS A 22 8.74 -41.60 4.35
C LYS A 22 8.11 -40.40 5.08
N PRO A 23 7.08 -40.58 5.92
CA PRO A 23 6.48 -39.47 6.63
C PRO A 23 7.41 -39.05 7.78
N HIS A 24 8.04 -37.90 7.63
CA HIS A 24 8.74 -37.26 8.74
C HIS A 24 7.77 -36.31 9.45
N SER A 25 7.48 -36.60 10.72
CA SER A 25 6.77 -35.70 11.62
C SER A 25 7.71 -34.55 12.00
N PHE A 26 7.50 -33.38 11.42
CA PHE A 26 8.19 -32.17 11.85
C PHE A 26 7.54 -31.64 13.15
N PRO A 27 8.30 -31.36 14.21
CA PRO A 27 7.75 -30.64 15.35
C PRO A 27 7.35 -29.24 14.91
N SER A 28 6.09 -28.91 15.15
CA SER A 28 5.51 -27.59 14.98
C SER A 28 6.31 -26.55 15.78
N LEU A 29 7.18 -25.81 15.09
CA LEU A 29 7.76 -24.56 15.54
C LEU A 29 6.90 -23.41 15.00
N PHE A 30 5.59 -23.43 15.28
CA PHE A 30 4.77 -22.24 15.10
C PHE A 30 4.96 -21.35 16.34
N PRO A 31 5.52 -20.13 16.20
CA PRO A 31 5.55 -19.19 17.31
C PRO A 31 4.12 -18.84 17.70
N LYS A 32 3.82 -18.94 19.00
CA LYS A 32 2.51 -18.56 19.57
C LYS A 32 2.19 -17.11 19.15
N PRO A 33 0.94 -16.81 18.77
CA PRO A 33 0.57 -15.47 18.36
C PRO A 33 0.72 -14.52 19.55
N LEU A 34 1.56 -13.50 19.39
CA LEU A 34 1.76 -12.47 20.39
C LEU A 34 0.52 -11.57 20.43
N SER A 35 -0.48 -11.99 21.18
CA SER A 35 -1.68 -11.21 21.48
C SER A 35 -1.31 -10.07 22.43
N LYS A 36 -0.87 -8.94 21.89
CA LYS A 36 -0.99 -7.60 22.49
C LYS A 36 -0.60 -6.56 21.45
N PRO A 37 -1.54 -5.71 20.98
CA PRO A 37 -1.17 -4.56 20.16
C PRO A 37 -0.30 -3.63 21.03
N ARG A 38 0.95 -3.43 20.61
CA ARG A 38 1.81 -2.40 21.20
C ARG A 38 1.14 -1.07 20.88
N LYS A 39 0.70 -0.35 21.91
CA LYS A 39 0.09 0.98 21.79
C LYS A 39 1.15 1.92 21.22
N LEU A 40 1.23 2.05 19.90
CA LEU A 40 2.03 3.05 19.23
C LEU A 40 1.36 4.39 19.54
N THR A 41 1.89 5.11 20.51
CA THR A 41 1.59 6.52 20.72
C THR A 41 2.17 7.27 19.53
N ILE A 42 1.36 7.42 18.48
CA ILE A 42 1.63 8.32 17.38
C ILE A 42 1.41 9.72 17.95
N ASN A 43 2.51 10.42 18.24
CA ASN A 43 2.46 11.86 18.44
C ASN A 43 2.28 12.47 17.05
N SER A 44 1.03 12.56 16.60
CA SER A 44 0.67 13.23 15.36
C SER A 44 0.97 14.71 15.52
N ILE A 45 1.90 15.22 14.70
CA ILE A 45 2.10 16.65 14.55
C ILE A 45 0.92 17.17 13.71
N ASP A 46 0.18 18.13 14.24
CA ASP A 46 -0.93 18.79 13.55
C ASP A 46 -0.36 19.77 12.53
N VAL A 47 -0.32 19.36 11.25
CA VAL A 47 0.10 20.21 10.13
C VAL A 47 -1.08 21.06 9.70
N SER A 48 -1.43 22.06 10.51
CA SER A 48 -2.44 23.08 10.15
C SER A 48 -2.12 24.47 10.70
N LYS A 49 -0.88 24.74 11.11
CA LYS A 49 -0.46 26.09 11.47
C LYS A 49 0.86 26.42 10.79
N GLU A 50 0.74 27.15 9.68
CA GLU A 50 1.45 28.39 9.37
C GLU A 50 1.29 28.70 7.88
N ASP A 51 0.30 29.54 7.52
CA ASP A 51 0.57 30.80 6.82
C ASP A 51 -0.68 31.73 6.80
N THR A 52 -0.52 32.91 7.40
CA THR A 52 -1.08 34.24 7.05
C THR A 52 -2.58 34.44 6.64
N THR A 53 -3.33 35.06 7.57
CA THR A 53 -4.37 36.15 7.48
C THR A 53 -5.54 36.09 6.45
N PRO A 54 -6.78 36.48 6.83
CA PRO A 54 -8.01 35.92 6.29
C PRO A 54 -8.58 36.71 5.10
N SER A 55 -8.99 35.98 4.06
CA SER A 55 -10.08 36.37 3.16
C SER A 55 -11.20 35.34 3.30
N PRO A 56 -12.48 35.75 3.26
CA PRO A 56 -13.58 34.91 3.71
C PRO A 56 -13.82 33.77 2.71
N MET A 57 -13.70 32.52 3.18
CA MET A 57 -14.28 31.36 2.51
C MET A 57 -15.81 31.52 2.46
N PRO A 58 -16.47 31.30 1.31
CA PRO A 58 -17.87 30.90 1.32
C PRO A 58 -17.98 29.41 1.68
N THR A 59 -18.90 29.12 2.59
CA THR A 59 -19.35 27.81 3.07
C THR A 59 -19.58 26.78 1.95
N PRO A 60 -19.23 25.49 2.12
CA PRO A 60 -19.59 24.47 1.15
C PRO A 60 -21.06 24.07 1.30
N THR A 61 -21.88 24.49 0.34
CA THR A 61 -23.19 23.91 0.05
C THR A 61 -22.99 22.62 -0.75
N PRO A 62 -23.70 21.51 -0.45
CA PRO A 62 -23.56 20.27 -1.20
C PRO A 62 -24.43 20.35 -2.47
N GLU A 63 -23.82 20.37 -3.66
CA GLU A 63 -24.55 20.17 -4.91
C GLU A 63 -23.79 19.30 -5.93
N PRO A 64 -24.52 18.65 -6.84
CA PRO A 64 -24.20 17.33 -7.37
C PRO A 64 -23.41 17.35 -8.68
N ALA A 65 -22.81 16.20 -8.97
CA ALA A 65 -22.11 15.82 -10.20
C ALA A 65 -22.46 16.66 -11.45
N SER A 66 -21.54 17.53 -11.89
CA SER A 66 -21.22 17.75 -13.30
C SER A 66 -20.04 18.71 -13.47
N ASN A 67 -19.12 18.31 -14.35
CA ASN A 67 -17.95 19.01 -14.90
C ASN A 67 -16.65 19.02 -14.07
N PRO A 68 -15.52 18.52 -14.64
CA PRO A 68 -14.20 18.70 -14.05
C PRO A 68 -13.77 20.17 -14.19
N GLU A 69 -13.42 20.79 -13.07
CA GLU A 69 -12.77 22.10 -13.04
C GLU A 69 -11.44 22.08 -13.83
N PRO A 70 -11.06 23.20 -14.48
CA PRO A 70 -9.81 23.29 -15.21
C PRO A 70 -8.63 23.15 -14.26
N VAL A 71 -7.88 22.06 -14.42
CA VAL A 71 -6.65 21.79 -13.67
C VAL A 71 -5.62 22.88 -14.01
N PRO A 72 -5.01 23.56 -13.01
CA PRO A 72 -3.98 24.56 -13.27
C PRO A 72 -2.79 23.92 -13.99
N GLU A 73 -2.39 24.52 -15.10
CA GLU A 73 -1.43 24.02 -16.12
C GLU A 73 0.04 23.97 -15.64
N ASN A 74 0.29 23.86 -14.33
CA ASN A 74 1.64 23.78 -13.77
C ASN A 74 1.73 22.84 -12.55
N LEU A 75 0.99 21.74 -12.59
CA LEU A 75 1.17 20.63 -11.67
C LEU A 75 1.88 19.52 -12.41
N ASP A 76 3.14 19.26 -12.03
CA ASP A 76 3.93 18.14 -12.54
C ASP A 76 3.09 16.85 -12.46
N PRO A 77 2.83 16.15 -13.59
CA PRO A 77 1.97 14.96 -13.61
C PRO A 77 2.40 13.89 -12.60
N ARG A 78 3.72 13.78 -12.37
CA ARG A 78 4.31 12.87 -11.38
C ARG A 78 3.87 13.13 -9.94
N ARG A 79 3.50 14.37 -9.60
CA ARG A 79 2.99 14.74 -8.27
C ARG A 79 1.51 14.38 -8.10
N LEU A 80 0.77 14.30 -9.20
CA LEU A 80 -0.62 13.84 -9.21
C LEU A 80 -0.70 12.30 -9.11
N GLU A 81 0.32 11.59 -9.60
CA GLU A 81 0.52 10.15 -9.36
C GLU A 81 0.99 9.80 -7.94
N GLU A 82 1.49 10.75 -7.13
CA GLU A 82 1.75 10.57 -5.69
C GLU A 82 0.47 10.50 -4.85
N LYS A 83 -0.63 10.06 -5.46
CA LYS A 83 -1.93 9.86 -4.82
C LYS A 83 -1.77 8.81 -3.73
N PHE A 84 -2.02 9.23 -2.49
CA PHE A 84 -2.14 8.36 -1.32
C PHE A 84 -2.94 7.11 -1.69
N ALA A 85 -2.36 5.93 -1.48
CA ALA A 85 -3.11 4.70 -1.67
C ALA A 85 -4.27 4.72 -0.67
N VAL A 86 -5.49 4.86 -1.18
CA VAL A 86 -6.72 4.84 -0.40
C VAL A 86 -7.19 3.38 -0.39
N LEU A 87 -6.86 2.66 0.68
CA LEU A 87 -7.34 1.29 0.87
C LEU A 87 -8.63 1.32 1.68
N ASN A 88 -9.69 0.70 1.16
CA ASN A 88 -10.87 0.38 1.97
C ASN A 88 -10.48 -0.70 2.97
N THR A 89 -10.70 -0.45 4.26
CA THR A 89 -10.28 -1.38 5.32
C THR A 89 -11.28 -2.48 5.63
N GLY A 90 -12.44 -2.49 4.97
CA GLY A 90 -13.57 -3.36 5.35
C GLY A 90 -14.20 -2.94 6.68
N ILE A 91 -13.90 -1.74 7.17
CA ILE A 91 -14.46 -1.17 8.40
C ILE A 91 -15.49 -0.10 8.01
N TYR A 92 -16.67 -0.17 8.60
CA TYR A 92 -17.76 0.78 8.40
C TYR A 92 -18.10 1.46 9.72
N GLU A 93 -18.16 2.78 9.74
CA GLU A 93 -18.46 3.56 10.95
C GLU A 93 -19.84 4.21 10.86
N CYS A 94 -20.65 4.02 11.89
CA CYS A 94 -21.96 4.64 12.01
C CYS A 94 -21.81 6.14 12.31
N ARG A 95 -22.28 7.01 11.42
CA ARG A 95 -22.27 8.47 11.61
C ARG A 95 -23.09 8.93 12.82
N SER A 96 -24.07 8.13 13.26
CA SER A 96 -24.98 8.49 14.35
C SER A 96 -24.37 8.30 15.74
N CYS A 97 -23.57 7.24 15.95
CA CYS A 97 -23.04 6.89 17.28
C CYS A 97 -21.55 6.52 17.32
N GLY A 98 -20.88 6.41 16.17
CA GLY A 98 -19.47 6.02 16.06
C GLY A 98 -19.20 4.51 16.18
N TYR A 99 -20.23 3.65 16.17
CA TYR A 99 -20.05 2.20 16.13
C TYR A 99 -19.27 1.77 14.87
N LYS A 100 -18.30 0.88 15.02
CA LYS A 100 -17.48 0.36 13.91
C LYS A 100 -17.82 -1.10 13.66
N TYR A 101 -18.40 -1.37 12.50
CA TYR A 101 -18.56 -2.71 11.97
C TYR A 101 -17.27 -3.12 11.26
N ASP A 102 -16.71 -4.27 11.62
CA ASP A 102 -15.53 -4.86 10.98
C ASP A 102 -15.98 -6.12 10.23
N GLU A 103 -15.87 -6.11 8.90
CA GLU A 103 -16.22 -7.26 8.06
C GLU A 103 -15.47 -8.54 8.45
N ALA A 104 -14.23 -8.44 8.95
CA ALA A 104 -13.46 -9.60 9.36
C ALA A 104 -13.97 -10.24 10.65
N VAL A 105 -14.63 -9.47 11.50
CA VAL A 105 -15.19 -9.92 12.79
C VAL A 105 -16.68 -10.27 12.66
N GLY A 106 -17.41 -9.55 11.80
CA GLY A 106 -18.86 -9.62 11.73
C GLY A 106 -19.53 -8.91 12.92
N ASP A 107 -20.75 -9.33 13.24
CA ASP A 107 -21.50 -8.84 14.40
C ASP A 107 -21.89 -10.05 15.27
N PRO A 108 -21.39 -10.17 16.51
CA PRO A 108 -21.80 -11.25 17.41
C PRO A 108 -23.17 -11.00 18.05
N SER A 109 -23.64 -9.75 18.11
CA SER A 109 -24.94 -9.40 18.70
C SER A 109 -26.10 -9.72 17.76
N TYR A 110 -25.84 -9.63 16.45
CA TYR A 110 -26.75 -10.00 15.39
C TYR A 110 -26.03 -11.07 14.56
N PRO A 111 -26.41 -12.36 14.60
CA PRO A 111 -25.56 -13.51 14.24
C PRO A 111 -25.02 -13.49 12.80
N ILE A 112 -24.05 -12.60 12.56
CA ILE A 112 -23.41 -12.33 11.27
C ILE A 112 -22.00 -12.92 11.38
N PRO A 113 -21.66 -13.89 10.53
CA PRO A 113 -20.37 -14.57 10.60
C PRO A 113 -19.21 -13.61 10.27
N PRO A 114 -17.98 -13.92 10.72
CA PRO A 114 -16.78 -13.21 10.30
C PRO A 114 -16.55 -13.36 8.79
N GLY A 115 -15.99 -12.32 8.16
CA GLY A 115 -15.78 -12.24 6.71
C GLY A 115 -17.03 -11.83 5.93
N PHE A 116 -18.08 -11.38 6.61
CA PHE A 116 -19.33 -10.98 5.96
C PHE A 116 -19.29 -9.52 5.55
N GLN A 117 -19.35 -9.28 4.24
CA GLN A 117 -19.25 -7.95 3.64
C GLN A 117 -20.42 -7.06 4.04
N PHE A 118 -20.16 -5.76 4.24
CA PHE A 118 -21.18 -4.81 4.68
C PHE A 118 -22.33 -4.71 3.67
N GLU A 119 -22.01 -4.75 2.38
CA GLU A 119 -22.98 -4.69 1.27
C GLU A 119 -23.93 -5.90 1.20
N LYS A 120 -23.61 -6.99 1.90
CA LYS A 120 -24.44 -8.21 1.93
C LYS A 120 -25.32 -8.30 3.16
N LEU A 121 -25.30 -7.30 4.06
CA LEU A 121 -26.13 -7.33 5.26
C LEU A 121 -27.62 -7.31 4.89
N PRO A 122 -28.46 -8.04 5.63
CA PRO A 122 -29.91 -7.96 5.45
C PRO A 122 -30.39 -6.53 5.65
N ASP A 123 -31.31 -6.03 4.81
CA ASP A 123 -31.84 -4.66 4.88
C ASP A 123 -32.41 -4.27 6.26
N ASP A 124 -32.86 -5.26 7.03
CA ASP A 124 -33.39 -5.09 8.39
C ASP A 124 -32.32 -4.98 9.48
N TRP A 125 -31.04 -5.23 9.17
CA TRP A 125 -29.96 -5.02 10.13
C TRP A 125 -29.88 -3.54 10.51
N ARG A 126 -29.63 -3.29 11.79
CA ARG A 126 -29.52 -1.97 12.40
C ARG A 126 -28.26 -1.91 13.24
N CYS A 127 -27.71 -0.71 13.41
CA CYS A 127 -26.58 -0.49 14.30
C CYS A 127 -26.90 -1.05 15.70
N PRO A 128 -26.09 -1.97 16.26
CA PRO A 128 -26.37 -2.58 17.55
C PRO A 128 -26.30 -1.59 18.73
N THR A 129 -25.63 -0.46 18.53
CA THR A 129 -25.49 0.59 19.57
C THR A 129 -26.65 1.58 19.58
N CYS A 130 -27.14 2.02 18.42
CA CYS A 130 -28.14 3.12 18.34
C CYS A 130 -29.39 2.81 17.51
N GLY A 131 -29.47 1.66 16.85
CA GLY A 131 -30.61 1.28 16.01
C GLY A 131 -30.70 2.01 14.67
N ALA A 132 -29.69 2.79 14.28
CA ALA A 132 -29.66 3.45 12.97
C ALA A 132 -29.62 2.44 11.81
N ALA A 133 -30.20 2.81 10.67
CA ALA A 133 -30.16 2.02 9.45
C ALA A 133 -28.75 1.95 8.83
N GLN A 134 -28.53 0.99 7.93
CA GLN A 134 -27.27 0.81 7.21
C GLN A 134 -26.83 2.06 6.41
N SER A 135 -27.78 2.87 5.95
CA SER A 135 -27.51 4.12 5.22
C SER A 135 -26.72 5.16 6.04
N PHE A 136 -26.69 5.03 7.37
CA PHE A 136 -25.91 5.92 8.24
C PHE A 136 -24.45 5.48 8.38
N PHE A 137 -24.01 4.42 7.72
CA PHE A 137 -22.63 3.95 7.78
C PHE A 137 -21.76 4.54 6.68
N GLU A 138 -20.53 4.89 7.02
CA GLU A 138 -19.48 5.27 6.07
C GLU A 138 -18.38 4.22 6.06
N SER A 139 -17.87 3.88 4.88
CA SER A 139 -16.64 3.09 4.77
C SER A 139 -15.44 3.91 5.26
N LYS A 140 -14.64 3.31 6.14
CA LYS A 140 -13.36 3.87 6.55
C LYS A 140 -12.28 3.42 5.57
N SER A 141 -11.84 4.37 4.77
CA SER A 141 -10.62 4.22 3.98
C SER A 141 -9.43 4.78 4.76
N VAL A 142 -8.38 3.97 4.89
CA VAL A 142 -7.11 4.44 5.44
C VAL A 142 -6.31 4.98 4.28
N GLN A 143 -5.99 6.27 4.35
CA GLN A 143 -4.98 6.86 3.48
C GLN A 143 -3.62 6.45 4.04
N ILE A 144 -2.93 5.56 3.33
CA ILE A 144 -1.55 5.27 3.65
C ILE A 144 -0.76 6.46 3.12
N ALA A 145 -0.15 7.22 4.03
CA ALA A 145 0.78 8.29 3.69
C ALA A 145 1.76 7.73 2.66
N GLY A 146 1.64 8.19 1.42
CA GLY A 146 2.57 7.83 0.36
C GLY A 146 3.98 8.24 0.77
N PHE A 147 4.95 7.83 -0.03
CA PHE A 147 6.39 8.00 0.14
C PHE A 147 6.89 9.36 0.71
N ALA A 148 6.08 10.42 0.73
CA ALA A 148 6.30 11.68 1.44
C ALA A 148 6.85 11.51 2.87
N GLN A 149 6.30 10.62 3.70
CA GLN A 149 6.84 10.44 5.06
C GLN A 149 8.24 9.81 5.04
N ASN A 150 8.58 9.07 3.99
CA ASN A 150 9.89 8.45 3.81
C ASN A 150 10.92 9.38 3.15
N GLN A 151 10.53 10.54 2.62
CA GLN A 151 11.45 11.49 1.96
C GLN A 151 12.48 12.08 2.93
N GLN A 152 12.17 12.12 4.23
CA GLN A 152 13.06 12.66 5.26
C GLN A 152 14.16 11.68 5.73
N TYR A 153 14.11 10.40 5.34
CA TYR A 153 15.14 9.43 5.72
C TYR A 153 16.33 9.47 4.75
N GLY A 154 17.53 9.26 5.30
CA GLY A 154 18.78 9.18 4.54
C GLY A 154 19.58 10.48 4.53
N LEU A 155 20.53 10.59 3.59
CA LEU A 155 21.47 11.72 3.50
C LEU A 155 20.86 12.90 2.70
N GLY A 156 19.61 13.28 2.98
CA GLY A 156 18.95 14.45 2.37
C GLY A 156 18.77 14.44 0.84
N GLY A 157 19.24 13.41 0.12
CA GLY A 157 19.13 13.32 -1.34
C GLY A 157 17.74 12.95 -1.86
N ASN A 158 16.83 12.54 -0.96
CA ASN A 158 15.45 12.16 -1.29
C ASN A 158 14.50 13.36 -1.38
N SER A 159 14.89 14.53 -0.85
CA SER A 159 14.12 15.77 -0.96
C SER A 159 14.58 16.66 -2.13
N LEU A 160 15.66 16.29 -2.82
CA LEU A 160 16.18 17.05 -3.96
C LEU A 160 15.40 16.74 -5.23
N THR A 161 15.14 17.78 -6.03
CA THR A 161 14.59 17.58 -7.37
C THR A 161 15.56 16.78 -8.24
N SER A 162 15.04 16.09 -9.27
CA SER A 162 15.86 15.33 -10.21
C SER A 162 16.98 16.18 -10.85
N GLY A 163 16.70 17.46 -11.11
CA GLY A 163 17.69 18.41 -11.65
C GLY A 163 18.77 18.77 -10.65
N GLN A 164 18.41 19.09 -9.40
CA GLN A 164 19.38 19.38 -8.34
C GLN A 164 20.29 18.18 -8.05
N LYS A 165 19.72 16.97 -8.03
CA LYS A 165 20.49 15.73 -7.87
C LYS A 165 21.48 15.52 -9.02
N THR A 166 21.05 15.78 -10.25
CA THR A 166 21.90 15.71 -11.46
C THR A 166 23.07 16.68 -11.36
N VAL A 167 22.81 17.94 -11.00
CA VAL A 167 23.87 18.96 -10.83
C VAL A 167 24.85 18.58 -9.72
N LEU A 168 24.36 18.04 -8.60
CA LEU A 168 25.23 17.61 -7.50
C LEU A 168 26.13 16.43 -7.92
N ILE A 169 25.57 15.43 -8.59
CA ILE A 169 26.33 14.25 -9.06
C ILE A 169 27.38 14.67 -10.09
N TYR A 170 26.98 15.31 -11.18
CA TYR A 170 27.93 15.65 -12.25
C TYR A 170 28.87 16.78 -11.86
N GLY A 171 28.40 17.74 -11.05
CA GLY A 171 29.24 18.82 -10.52
C GLY A 171 30.35 18.31 -9.60
N SER A 172 30.04 17.38 -8.70
CA SER A 172 31.06 16.76 -7.83
C SER A 172 32.05 15.91 -8.60
N LEU A 173 31.60 15.15 -9.61
CA LEU A 173 32.47 14.34 -10.46
C LEU A 173 33.41 15.22 -11.29
N LEU A 174 32.91 16.32 -11.86
CA LEU A 174 33.72 17.27 -12.62
C LEU A 174 34.73 18.00 -11.73
N LEU A 175 34.34 18.44 -10.54
CA LEU A 175 35.24 19.06 -9.57
C LEU A 175 36.38 18.11 -9.19
N PHE A 176 36.05 16.86 -8.85
CA PHE A 176 37.06 15.85 -8.50
C PHE A 176 38.01 15.58 -9.66
N PHE A 177 37.49 15.45 -10.89
CA PHE A 177 38.31 15.26 -12.08
C PHE A 177 39.23 16.46 -12.33
N ALA A 178 38.75 17.69 -12.15
CA ALA A 178 39.56 18.89 -12.30
C ALA A 178 40.66 18.98 -11.24
N LEU A 179 40.37 18.65 -9.97
CA LEU A 179 41.37 18.58 -8.90
C LEU A 179 42.41 17.47 -9.15
N PHE A 180 41.94 16.30 -9.62
CA PHE A 180 42.81 15.19 -10.01
C PHE A 180 43.78 15.62 -11.10
N LEU A 181 43.29 16.19 -12.21
CA LEU A 181 44.14 16.75 -13.26
C LEU A 181 45.05 17.87 -12.74
N GLY A 182 44.56 18.76 -11.88
CA GLY A 182 45.35 19.80 -11.24
C GLY A 182 46.55 19.26 -10.45
N GLY A 183 46.38 18.11 -9.79
CA GLY A 183 47.46 17.40 -9.11
C GLY A 183 48.57 16.92 -10.05
N TYR A 184 48.25 16.53 -11.28
CA TYR A 184 49.27 16.14 -12.28
C TYR A 184 50.13 17.32 -12.74
N PHE A 185 49.63 18.56 -12.65
CA PHE A 185 50.38 19.75 -13.05
C PHE A 185 51.29 20.30 -11.93
N LEU A 186 51.18 19.78 -10.71
CA LEU A 186 51.99 20.21 -9.55
C LEU A 186 53.26 19.38 -9.34
N GLN A 187 53.56 18.48 -10.26
CA GLN A 187 54.68 17.54 -10.21
C GLN A 187 55.66 17.80 -11.35
#